data_AF-A0A1X7SX83-F1
#
_entry.id   AF-A0A1X7SX83-F1
#
_cell.length_a   1.000
_cell.length_b   1.000
_cell.length_c   1.000
_cell.angle_alpha   90.00
_cell.angle_beta   90.00
_cell.angle_gamma   90.00
#
_symmetry.space_group_name_H-M   'P 1'
#
loop_
_entity.id
_entity.type
_entity.pdbx_description
1 polymer ?
#
loop_
_entity_poly.entity_id
_entity_poly.type
_entity_poly.pdbx_seq_one_letter_code
_entity_poly.pdbx_strand_id
1 'polypeptide(L)'
;MWGVVPVVWLFILMVKYLLVAMMGLFRYLVRMVLSAVRRIGSKGNGNGQFGWPWGLLLAGDRLYVSDNNLHHVQYFSATTGQYIGQFGSNGNGNG
;
A
#
# COMPACT_ATOMS: atom_id res chain seq x y z
N MET A 1 6.82 37.98 -44.10
CA MET A 1 6.02 36.85 -43.58
C MET A 1 6.58 36.42 -42.22
N TRP A 2 6.17 37.05 -41.11
CA TRP A 2 6.64 36.70 -39.75
C TRP A 2 5.54 36.76 -38.66
N GLY A 3 4.28 37.05 -39.01
CA GLY A 3 3.22 37.29 -38.03
C GLY A 3 2.45 36.06 -37.52
N VAL A 4 2.64 34.88 -38.12
CA VAL A 4 1.83 33.68 -37.79
C VAL A 4 2.51 32.78 -36.74
N VAL A 5 3.84 32.87 -36.63
CA VAL A 5 4.67 32.04 -35.73
C VAL A 5 4.31 32.21 -34.23
N PRO A 6 4.01 33.41 -33.70
CA PRO A 6 3.74 33.59 -32.27
C PRO A 6 2.46 32.90 -31.79
N VAL A 7 1.39 32.93 -32.60
CA VAL A 7 0.09 32.35 -32.23
C VAL A 7 0.16 30.82 -32.20
N VAL A 8 0.88 30.22 -33.15
CA VAL A 8 1.12 28.77 -33.18
C VAL A 8 1.93 28.32 -31.96
N TRP A 9 2.96 29.07 -31.56
CA TRP A 9 3.74 28.77 -30.35
C TRP A 9 2.92 28.89 -29.06
N LEU A 10 2.08 29.91 -28.94
CA LEU A 10 1.18 30.06 -27.80
C LEU A 10 0.17 28.91 -27.73
N PHE A 11 -0.36 28.45 -28.87
CA PHE A 11 -1.25 27.29 -28.92
C PHE A 11 -0.53 25.99 -28.50
N ILE A 12 0.67 25.73 -29.01
CA ILE A 12 1.49 24.58 -28.60
C ILE A 12 1.78 24.62 -27.09
N LEU A 13 2.14 25.80 -26.57
CA LEU A 13 2.39 26.01 -25.15
C LEU A 13 1.15 25.75 -24.31
N MET A 14 -0.01 26.25 -24.74
CA MET A 14 -1.30 26.01 -24.09
C MET A 14 -1.65 24.52 -24.06
N VAL A 15 -1.53 23.82 -25.19
CA VAL A 15 -1.78 22.38 -25.27
C VAL A 15 -0.81 21.60 -24.38
N LYS A 16 0.47 21.98 -24.35
CA LYS A 16 1.47 21.37 -23.45
C LYS A 16 1.07 21.54 -21.98
N TYR A 17 0.68 22.74 -21.56
CA TYR A 17 0.23 22.97 -20.18
C TYR A 17 -1.03 22.17 -19.85
N LEU A 18 -1.99 22.11 -20.77
CA LEU A 18 -3.20 21.32 -20.61
C LEU A 18 -2.88 19.83 -20.46
N LEU A 19 -2.03 19.28 -21.33
CA LEU A 19 -1.63 17.88 -21.27
C LEU A 19 -0.88 17.57 -19.96
N VAL A 20 0.04 18.43 -19.54
CA VAL A 20 0.75 18.27 -18.25
C VAL A 20 -0.22 18.32 -17.07
N ALA A 21 -1.18 19.25 -17.08
CA ALA A 21 -2.22 19.34 -16.06
C ALA A 21 -3.12 18.10 -16.04
N MET A 22 -3.54 17.61 -17.21
CA MET A 22 -4.33 16.39 -17.34
C MET A 22 -3.56 15.15 -16.88
N MET A 23 -2.27 15.04 -17.20
CA MET A 23 -1.41 13.97 -16.69
C MET A 23 -1.25 14.05 -15.17
N GLY A 24 -1.16 15.25 -14.61
CA GLY A 24 -1.13 15.49 -13.16
C GLY A 24 -2.43 15.03 -12.49
N LEU A 25 -3.57 15.45 -13.03
CA LEU A 25 -4.90 15.04 -12.55
C LEU A 25 -5.09 13.53 -12.67
N PHE A 26 -4.73 12.92 -13.79
CA PHE A 26 -4.82 11.48 -13.98
C PHE A 26 -3.96 10.72 -12.97
N ARG A 27 -2.70 11.14 -12.75
CA ARG A 27 -1.83 10.56 -11.73
C ARG A 27 -2.42 10.69 -10.32
N TYR A 28 -3.03 11.83 -10.02
CA TYR A 28 -3.72 12.05 -8.75
C TYR A 28 -4.90 11.10 -8.58
N LEU A 29 -5.76 10.98 -9.59
CA LEU A 29 -6.92 10.08 -9.58
C LEU A 29 -6.49 8.61 -9.45
N VAL A 30 -5.47 8.18 -10.20
CA VAL A 30 -4.89 6.84 -10.09
C VAL A 30 -4.37 6.58 -8.69
N ARG A 31 -3.64 7.54 -8.09
CA ARG A 31 -3.18 7.42 -6.70
C ARG A 31 -4.34 7.37 -5.70
N MET A 32 -5.40 8.13 -5.92
CA MET A 32 -6.56 8.17 -5.04
C MET A 32 -7.29 6.82 -5.04
N VAL A 33 -7.57 6.29 -6.23
CA VAL A 33 -8.36 5.06 -6.42
C VAL A 33 -7.56 3.79 -6.13
N LEU A 34 -6.25 3.77 -6.44
CA LEU A 34 -5.38 2.61 -6.20
C LEU A 34 -4.55 2.73 -4.91
N SER A 35 -4.89 3.65 -4.01
CA SER A 35 -4.17 3.78 -2.74
C SER A 35 -4.43 2.59 -1.82
N ALA A 36 -3.37 2.11 -1.16
CA ALA A 36 -3.53 1.15 -0.07
C ALA A 36 -4.37 1.78 1.05
N VAL A 37 -5.47 1.13 1.41
CA VAL A 37 -6.38 1.60 2.47
C VAL A 37 -5.68 1.62 3.83
N ARG A 38 -4.82 0.63 4.08
CA ARG A 38 -4.06 0.51 5.33
C ARG A 38 -2.81 -0.32 5.11
N ARG A 39 -1.78 -0.01 5.89
CA ARG A 39 -0.60 -0.85 6.05
C ARG A 39 -0.63 -1.50 7.42
N ILE A 40 -0.47 -2.82 7.47
CA ILE A 40 -0.40 -3.58 8.71
C ILE A 40 1.02 -4.11 8.85
N GLY A 41 1.63 -3.74 9.97
CA GLY A 41 2.96 -4.14 10.40
C GLY A 41 4.15 -3.49 9.69
N SER A 42 5.33 -3.83 10.20
CA SER A 42 6.64 -3.35 9.76
C SER A 42 7.69 -4.44 9.95
N LYS A 43 8.90 -4.26 9.39
CA LYS A 43 9.99 -5.23 9.57
C LYS A 43 10.46 -5.23 11.03
N GLY A 44 10.61 -6.41 11.63
CA GLY A 44 11.15 -6.59 12.98
C GLY A 44 10.56 -7.81 13.68
N ASN A 45 10.84 -7.95 14.97
CA ASN A 45 10.51 -9.14 15.76
C ASN A 45 9.53 -8.86 16.92
N GLY A 46 9.06 -7.61 17.06
CA GLY A 46 8.10 -7.22 18.09
C GLY A 46 6.64 -7.39 17.68
N ASN A 47 5.72 -7.06 18.59
CA ASN A 47 4.28 -7.09 18.31
C ASN A 47 3.91 -6.23 17.11
N GLY A 48 3.19 -6.81 16.15
CA GLY A 48 2.84 -6.15 14.91
C GLY A 48 4.01 -5.99 13.94
N GLN A 49 5.15 -6.62 14.18
CA GLN A 49 6.28 -6.64 13.26
C GLN A 49 6.48 -8.04 12.68
N PHE A 50 7.04 -8.10 11.48
CA PHE A 50 7.25 -9.34 10.75
C PHE A 50 8.71 -9.48 10.30
N GLY A 51 9.25 -10.69 10.43
CA GLY A 51 10.53 -11.12 9.88
C GLY A 51 10.36 -11.67 8.47
N TRP A 52 9.46 -12.64 8.28
CA TRP A 52 9.13 -13.21 6.99
C TRP A 52 7.67 -13.69 6.94
N PRO A 53 6.71 -12.77 6.69
CA PRO A 53 5.30 -13.14 6.61
C PRO A 53 5.07 -14.01 5.37
N TRP A 54 4.39 -15.15 5.54
CA TRP A 54 4.21 -16.14 4.47
C TRP A 54 2.75 -16.40 4.15
N GLY A 55 1.91 -16.58 5.18
CA GLY A 55 0.49 -16.88 5.04
C GLY A 55 -0.37 -15.75 5.57
N LEU A 56 -1.55 -15.59 4.97
CA LEU A 56 -2.56 -14.62 5.38
C LEU A 56 -3.94 -15.27 5.33
N LEU A 57 -4.71 -15.11 6.40
CA LEU A 57 -6.09 -15.59 6.51
C LEU A 57 -6.97 -14.50 7.10
N LEU A 58 -8.07 -14.18 6.44
CA LEU A 58 -9.10 -13.31 6.96
C LEU A 58 -10.27 -14.18 7.45
N ALA A 59 -10.57 -14.10 8.75
CA ALA A 59 -11.67 -14.83 9.37
C ALA A 59 -12.46 -13.90 10.31
N GLY A 60 -13.69 -13.57 9.92
CA GLY A 60 -14.53 -12.63 10.67
C GLY A 60 -13.90 -11.24 10.78
N ASP A 61 -13.74 -10.76 12.00
CA ASP A 61 -13.15 -9.47 12.34
C ASP A 61 -11.62 -9.55 12.56
N ARG A 62 -10.99 -10.67 12.21
CA ARG A 62 -9.57 -10.94 12.44
C ARG A 62 -8.80 -11.27 11.17
N LEU A 63 -7.64 -10.65 11.06
CA LEU A 63 -6.63 -10.95 10.07
C LEU A 63 -5.49 -11.71 10.75
N TYR A 64 -5.26 -12.95 10.35
CA TYR A 64 -4.16 -13.79 10.81
C TYR A 64 -3.03 -13.73 9.80
N VAL A 65 -1.81 -13.56 10.28
CA VAL A 65 -0.59 -13.54 9.46
C VAL A 65 0.42 -14.49 10.09
N SER A 66 0.85 -15.50 9.35
CA SER A 66 1.91 -16.40 9.79
C SER A 66 3.27 -15.83 9.42
N ASP A 67 4.19 -15.80 10.39
CA ASP A 67 5.57 -15.42 10.16
C ASP A 67 6.47 -16.65 10.23
N ASN A 68 7.09 -16.99 9.12
CA ASN A 68 7.92 -18.18 9.00
C ASN A 68 9.24 -18.05 9.78
N ASN A 69 9.77 -16.84 9.93
CA ASN A 69 11.03 -16.60 10.63
C ASN A 69 10.84 -16.49 12.14
N LEU A 70 9.67 -16.05 12.59
CA LEU A 70 9.38 -15.87 14.02
C LEU A 70 8.61 -17.05 14.63
N HIS A 71 8.26 -18.06 13.81
CA HIS A 71 7.57 -19.28 14.24
C HIS A 71 6.27 -19.02 15.01
N HIS A 72 5.62 -17.90 14.70
CA HIS A 72 4.37 -17.49 15.35
C HIS A 72 3.34 -17.03 14.31
N VAL A 73 2.08 -17.03 14.71
CA VAL A 73 0.97 -16.44 13.97
C VAL A 73 0.48 -15.25 14.77
N GLN A 74 0.55 -14.07 14.18
CA GLN A 74 -0.01 -12.85 14.75
C GLN A 74 -1.40 -12.60 14.17
N TYR A 75 -2.31 -12.06 14.97
CA TYR A 75 -3.64 -11.68 14.51
C TYR A 75 -4.01 -10.26 14.88
N PHE A 76 -4.68 -9.61 13.95
CA PHE A 76 -4.99 -8.19 13.94
C PHE A 76 -6.48 -7.99 13.75
N SER A 77 -7.00 -6.85 14.19
CA SER A 77 -8.34 -6.44 13.82
C SER A 77 -8.38 -6.21 12.30
N ALA A 78 -9.30 -6.87 11.60
CA ALA A 78 -9.49 -6.70 10.17
C ALA A 78 -9.94 -5.26 9.81
N THR A 79 -10.65 -4.60 10.72
CA THR A 79 -11.19 -3.25 10.49
C THR A 79 -10.20 -2.15 10.87
N THR A 80 -9.50 -2.29 12.01
CA THR A 80 -8.59 -1.26 12.51
C THR A 80 -7.12 -1.53 12.20
N GLY A 81 -6.76 -2.76 11.82
CA GLY A 81 -5.38 -3.20 11.64
C GLY A 81 -4.55 -3.22 12.93
N GLN A 82 -5.17 -3.03 14.10
CA GLN A 82 -4.48 -3.09 15.38
C GLN A 82 -4.07 -4.52 15.71
N TYR A 83 -2.86 -4.69 16.25
CA TYR A 83 -2.40 -5.96 16.79
C TYR A 83 -3.29 -6.37 17.96
N ILE A 84 -3.80 -7.60 17.93
CA ILE A 84 -4.63 -8.16 19.01
C ILE A 84 -3.81 -9.16 19.82
N GLY A 85 -3.05 -10.03 19.17
CA GLY A 85 -2.27 -11.05 19.85
C GLY A 85 -1.51 -11.97 18.90
N GLN A 86 -0.89 -12.98 19.48
CA GLN A 86 -0.14 -13.99 18.74
C GLN A 86 -0.10 -15.31 19.49
N PHE A 87 0.15 -16.39 18.75
CA PHE A 87 0.37 -17.74 19.29
C PHE A 87 1.40 -18.48 18.43
N GLY A 88 1.90 -19.62 18.90
CA GLY A 88 3.02 -20.31 18.27
C GLY A 88 4.37 -19.85 18.81
N SER A 89 5.28 -20.81 18.88
CA SER A 89 6.69 -20.60 19.15
C SER A 89 7.48 -21.70 18.44
N ASN A 90 8.79 -21.51 18.29
CA ASN A 90 9.63 -22.54 17.72
C ASN A 90 9.63 -23.80 18.62
N GLY A 91 9.28 -24.96 18.07
CA GLY A 91 9.28 -26.22 18.82
C GLY A 91 8.48 -27.33 18.16
N ASN A 92 8.46 -28.51 18.80
CA ASN A 92 7.77 -29.72 18.32
C ASN A 92 6.45 -29.99 19.08
N GLY A 93 6.04 -29.10 19.98
CA GLY A 93 4.80 -29.21 20.74
C GLY A 93 3.59 -28.66 19.98
N ASN A 94 2.41 -28.78 20.59
CA ASN A 94 1.24 -28.06 20.11
C ASN A 94 1.50 -26.55 20.30
N GLY A 95 1.37 -25.80 19.20
CA GLY A 95 1.76 -24.38 19.09
C GLY A 95 1.14 -23.45 20.12
#